data_AF-A0A939WY49-F1
#
_entry.id   AF-A0A939WY49-F1
#
_cell.length_a   1.000
_cell.length_b   1.000
_cell.length_c   1.000
_cell.angle_alpha   90.00
_cell.angle_beta   90.00
_cell.angle_gamma   90.00
#
_symmetry.space_group_name_H-M   'P 1'
#
loop_
_entity.id
_entity.type
_entity.pdbx_description
1 polymer ?
#
loop_
_entity_poly.entity_id
_entity_poly.type
_entity_poly.pdbx_seq_one_letter_code
_entity_poly.pdbx_strand_id
1 'polypeptide(L)'
;MKKLLPQANTLATVIRTFKFIANTMNCTLNDIADFNKFEVRQAAYYSNACYFLELIDENLKLTSLGEDIMQDPKRAKVRIYEQIIKNELIGQLFAKTALYPRRTAIKEGKELVRGLYPEYGEAVIDRRTKCLIGWCEEIIDYMKTQNNS
;
A
#
# COMPACT_ATOMS: atom_id res chain seq x y z
N MET A 1 -9.91 -16.09 4.00
CA MET A 1 -8.57 -15.85 4.61
C MET A 1 -8.36 -14.35 4.75
N LYS A 2 -7.82 -13.86 5.87
CA LYS A 2 -7.38 -12.45 5.98
C LYS A 2 -6.21 -12.20 5.01
N LYS A 3 -6.24 -11.08 4.28
CA LYS A 3 -5.14 -10.70 3.38
C LYS A 3 -3.89 -10.37 4.20
N LEU A 4 -2.71 -10.74 3.70
CA LEU A 4 -1.43 -10.43 4.33
C LEU A 4 -1.18 -8.92 4.30
N LEU A 5 -0.85 -8.32 5.46
CA LEU A 5 -0.55 -6.89 5.51
C LEU A 5 0.61 -6.54 4.58
N PRO A 6 0.62 -5.38 3.92
CA PRO A 6 1.74 -4.93 3.08
C PRO A 6 3.08 -4.75 3.82
N GLN A 7 4.19 -5.00 3.11
CA GLN A 7 5.58 -4.67 3.51
C GLN A 7 6.31 -4.01 2.34
N ALA A 8 5.58 -3.20 1.59
CA ALA A 8 6.10 -2.47 0.46
C ALA A 8 6.56 -1.09 0.96
N ASN A 9 7.87 -0.89 1.03
CA ASN A 9 8.49 0.20 1.79
C ASN A 9 7.99 1.61 1.43
N THR A 10 7.62 1.86 0.17
CA THR A 10 7.08 3.15 -0.26
C THR A 10 5.81 2.98 -1.06
N LEU A 11 4.84 3.87 -0.82
CA LEU A 11 3.58 3.88 -1.54
C LEU A 11 3.79 4.30 -2.99
N ALA A 12 4.73 5.20 -3.25
CA ALA A 12 5.16 5.54 -4.61
C ALA A 12 5.54 4.31 -5.45
N THR A 13 6.26 3.34 -4.88
CA THR A 13 6.66 2.12 -5.59
C THR A 13 5.49 1.14 -5.77
N VAL A 14 4.54 1.11 -4.83
CA VAL A 14 3.28 0.35 -5.01
C VAL A 14 2.50 0.89 -6.21
N ILE A 15 2.29 2.21 -6.28
CA ILE A 15 1.58 2.84 -7.41
C ILE A 15 2.30 2.60 -8.73
N ARG A 16 3.63 2.74 -8.74
CA ARG A 16 4.46 2.44 -9.91
C ARG A 16 4.33 0.98 -10.34
N THR A 17 4.35 0.04 -9.40
CA THR A 17 4.20 -1.40 -9.66
C THR A 17 2.81 -1.71 -10.20
N PHE A 18 1.75 -1.18 -9.60
CA PHE A 18 0.39 -1.32 -10.10
C PHE A 18 0.26 -0.84 -11.55
N LYS A 19 0.75 0.37 -11.85
CA LYS A 19 0.73 0.91 -13.21
C LYS A 19 1.51 0.03 -14.19
N PHE A 20 2.63 -0.56 -13.78
CA PHE A 20 3.37 -1.49 -14.62
C PHE A 20 2.57 -2.76 -14.91
N ILE A 21 1.99 -3.39 -13.89
CA ILE A 21 1.14 -4.58 -14.03
C ILE A 21 -0.02 -4.29 -14.98
N ALA A 22 -0.70 -3.15 -14.81
CA ALA A 22 -1.82 -2.73 -15.63
C ALA A 22 -1.49 -2.57 -17.13
N ASN A 23 -0.22 -2.32 -17.47
CA ASN A 23 0.22 -2.09 -18.85
C ASN A 23 1.01 -3.29 -19.42
N THR A 24 1.10 -4.40 -18.69
CA THR A 24 1.90 -5.55 -19.09
C THR A 24 1.02 -6.79 -19.21
N MET A 25 0.87 -7.31 -20.44
CA MET A 25 0.17 -8.58 -20.65
C MET A 25 0.95 -9.73 -20.01
N ASN A 26 0.24 -10.61 -19.30
CA ASN A 26 0.81 -11.79 -18.62
C ASN A 26 1.99 -11.46 -17.69
N CYS A 27 1.88 -10.34 -16.97
CA CYS A 27 2.90 -9.86 -16.05
C CYS A 27 3.32 -10.92 -15.02
N THR A 28 4.61 -11.05 -14.77
CA THR A 28 5.20 -11.96 -13.78
C THR A 28 5.94 -11.20 -12.68
N LEU A 29 6.30 -11.90 -11.59
CA LEU A 29 7.13 -11.32 -10.54
C LEU A 29 8.54 -10.95 -11.02
N ASN A 30 9.07 -11.66 -12.02
CA ASN A 30 10.37 -11.32 -12.62
C ASN A 30 10.28 -9.99 -13.39
N ASP A 31 9.21 -9.78 -14.16
CA ASP A 31 9.01 -8.52 -14.89
C ASP A 31 8.93 -7.33 -13.92
N ILE A 32 8.22 -7.49 -12.80
CA ILE A 32 8.12 -6.46 -11.76
C ILE A 32 9.49 -6.19 -11.11
N ALA A 33 10.27 -7.25 -10.88
CA ALA A 33 11.62 -7.18 -10.31
C ALA A 33 12.57 -6.39 -11.20
N ASP A 34 12.60 -6.75 -12.48
CA ASP A 34 13.44 -6.12 -13.49
C ASP A 34 13.06 -4.64 -13.69
N PHE A 35 11.76 -4.36 -13.79
CA PHE A 35 11.28 -2.99 -13.98
C PHE A 35 11.65 -2.04 -12.82
N ASN A 36 11.58 -2.53 -11.58
CA ASN A 36 11.89 -1.74 -10.40
C ASN A 36 13.36 -1.85 -9.94
N LYS A 37 14.16 -2.69 -10.59
CA LYS A 37 15.57 -2.97 -10.26
C LYS A 37 15.75 -3.48 -8.82
N PHE A 38 14.93 -4.44 -8.41
CA PHE A 38 15.03 -5.09 -7.10
C PHE A 38 14.95 -6.62 -7.21
N GLU A 39 15.16 -7.33 -6.11
CA GLU A 39 15.00 -8.79 -6.08
C GLU A 39 13.54 -9.23 -6.27
N VAL A 40 13.33 -10.42 -6.83
CA VAL A 40 12.00 -11.05 -7.00
C VAL A 40 11.22 -11.13 -5.69
N ARG A 41 11.91 -11.30 -4.56
CA ARG A 41 11.29 -11.26 -3.23
C ARG A 41 10.64 -9.91 -2.92
N GLN A 42 11.25 -8.80 -3.34
CA GLN A 42 10.67 -7.48 -3.19
C GLN A 42 9.48 -7.30 -4.14
N ALA A 43 9.53 -7.87 -5.34
CA ALA A 43 8.38 -7.91 -6.27
C ALA A 43 7.14 -8.53 -5.62
N ALA A 44 7.31 -9.63 -4.87
CA ALA A 44 6.22 -10.27 -4.14
C ALA A 44 5.61 -9.35 -3.07
N TYR A 45 6.42 -8.51 -2.40
CA TYR A 45 5.88 -7.55 -1.42
C TYR A 45 5.06 -6.44 -2.06
N TYR A 46 5.49 -5.91 -3.21
CA TYR A 46 4.78 -4.84 -3.91
C TYR A 46 3.54 -5.33 -4.65
N SER A 47 3.58 -6.52 -5.25
CA SER A 47 2.38 -7.16 -5.82
C SER A 47 1.37 -7.53 -4.72
N ASN A 48 1.82 -8.08 -3.59
CA ASN A 48 0.94 -8.32 -2.44
C ASN A 48 0.29 -7.03 -1.92
N ALA A 49 1.00 -5.89 -1.96
CA ALA A 49 0.40 -4.60 -1.62
C ALA A 49 -0.73 -4.20 -2.58
N CYS A 50 -0.53 -4.40 -3.89
CA CYS A 50 -1.57 -4.15 -4.90
C CYS A 50 -2.78 -5.08 -4.69
N TYR A 51 -2.53 -6.37 -4.41
CA TYR A 51 -3.57 -7.35 -4.10
C TYR A 51 -4.33 -7.03 -2.81
N PHE A 52 -3.61 -6.60 -1.76
CA PHE A 52 -4.20 -6.15 -0.51
C PHE A 52 -5.20 -5.00 -0.73
N LEU A 53 -4.84 -4.05 -1.60
CA LEU A 53 -5.66 -2.89 -1.97
C LEU A 53 -6.75 -3.19 -3.00
N GLU A 54 -6.90 -4.46 -3.41
CA GLU A 54 -7.90 -4.89 -4.41
C GLU A 54 -7.68 -4.28 -5.79
N LEU A 55 -6.45 -3.88 -6.11
CA LEU A 55 -6.10 -3.34 -7.42
C LEU A 55 -5.84 -4.46 -8.44
N ILE A 56 -5.35 -5.59 -7.95
CA ILE A 56 -5.08 -6.80 -8.72
C ILE A 56 -5.58 -8.04 -7.97
N ASP A 57 -5.72 -9.16 -8.69
CA ASP A 57 -5.99 -10.49 -8.13
C ASP A 57 -4.68 -11.26 -7.82
N GLU A 58 -4.79 -12.49 -7.33
CA GLU A 58 -3.67 -13.37 -7.03
C GLU A 58 -2.84 -13.79 -8.25
N ASN A 59 -3.37 -13.62 -9.46
CA ASN A 59 -2.73 -13.95 -10.73
C ASN A 59 -2.12 -12.71 -11.41
N LEU A 60 -1.97 -11.61 -10.68
CA LEU A 60 -1.47 -10.32 -11.17
C LEU A 60 -2.34 -9.71 -12.28
N LYS A 61 -3.63 -10.04 -12.34
CA LYS A 61 -4.58 -9.41 -13.25
C LYS A 61 -5.32 -8.29 -12.55
N LEU A 62 -5.73 -7.27 -13.30
CA LEU A 62 -6.54 -6.19 -12.74
C LEU A 62 -7.88 -6.75 -12.23
N THR A 63 -8.29 -6.29 -11.06
CA THR A 63 -9.69 -6.44 -10.62
C THR A 63 -10.56 -5.40 -11.33
N SER A 64 -11.89 -5.48 -11.19
CA SER A 64 -12.80 -4.43 -11.68
C SER A 64 -12.46 -3.04 -11.10
N LEU A 65 -12.00 -2.96 -9.84
CA LEU A 65 -11.52 -1.70 -9.25
C LEU A 65 -10.23 -1.23 -9.91
N GLY A 66 -9.28 -2.14 -10.16
CA GLY A 66 -8.03 -1.84 -10.85
C GLY A 66 -8.25 -1.32 -12.26
N GLU A 67 -9.14 -1.98 -13.02
CA GLU A 67 -9.54 -1.56 -14.37
C GLU A 67 -10.16 -0.16 -14.36
N ASP A 68 -11.12 0.08 -13.47
CA ASP A 68 -11.79 1.37 -13.32
C ASP A 68 -10.81 2.50 -12.93
N ILE A 69 -9.86 2.23 -12.04
CA ILE A 69 -8.78 3.18 -11.71
C ILE A 69 -7.91 3.50 -12.93
N MET A 70 -7.65 2.50 -13.78
CA MET A 70 -6.80 2.65 -14.96
C MET A 70 -7.52 3.25 -16.18
N GLN A 71 -8.84 3.44 -16.14
CA GLN A 71 -9.55 4.24 -17.15
C GLN A 71 -9.09 5.71 -17.16
N ASP A 72 -8.62 6.23 -16.01
CA ASP A 72 -7.95 7.53 -15.91
C ASP A 72 -6.56 7.39 -15.23
N PRO A 73 -5.52 7.04 -15.99
CA PRO A 73 -4.17 6.84 -15.45
C PRO A 73 -3.56 8.09 -14.78
N LYS A 74 -4.05 9.29 -15.12
CA LYS A 74 -3.58 10.55 -14.53
C LYS A 74 -4.09 10.68 -13.09
N ARG A 75 -5.32 10.25 -12.83
CA ARG A 75 -5.92 10.25 -11.48
C ARG A 75 -5.63 9.01 -10.66
N ALA A 76 -5.07 7.95 -11.26
CA ALA A 76 -4.80 6.69 -10.57
C ALA A 76 -4.10 6.83 -9.22
N LYS A 77 -3.12 7.73 -9.10
CA LYS A 77 -2.42 8.01 -7.81
C LYS A 77 -3.40 8.42 -6.71
N VAL A 78 -4.25 9.42 -6.98
CA VAL A 78 -5.21 9.96 -6.02
C VAL A 78 -6.28 8.91 -5.69
N ARG A 79 -6.75 8.16 -6.69
CA ARG A 79 -7.74 7.09 -6.48
C ARG A 79 -7.20 5.97 -5.58
N ILE A 80 -5.92 5.62 -5.70
CA ILE A 80 -5.26 4.66 -4.81
C ILE A 80 -5.14 5.24 -3.38
N TYR A 81 -4.88 6.53 -3.23
CA TYR A 81 -4.87 7.18 -1.91
C TYR A 81 -6.26 7.13 -1.25
N GLU A 82 -7.32 7.41 -2.00
CA GLU A 82 -8.69 7.25 -1.51
C GLU A 82 -8.98 5.82 -1.05
N GLN A 83 -8.55 4.82 -1.82
CA GLN A 83 -8.72 3.41 -1.46
C GLN A 83 -7.98 3.05 -0.15
N ILE A 84 -6.78 3.60 0.04
CA ILE A 84 -6.00 3.42 1.27
C ILE A 84 -6.71 4.05 2.47
N ILE A 85 -7.22 5.28 2.32
CA ILE A 85 -7.93 5.99 3.41
C ILE A 85 -9.25 5.28 3.77
N LYS A 86 -9.96 4.75 2.76
CA LYS A 86 -11.23 4.03 2.96
C LYS A 86 -11.06 2.65 3.58
N ASN A 87 -9.86 2.07 3.53
CA ASN A 87 -9.59 0.79 4.17
C ASN A 87 -9.74 0.92 5.70
N GLU A 88 -10.48 0.01 6.33
CA GLU A 88 -10.82 0.11 7.77
C GLU A 88 -9.57 0.22 8.67
N LEU A 89 -8.57 -0.63 8.44
CA LEU A 89 -7.33 -0.62 9.22
C LEU A 89 -6.48 0.60 8.88
N ILE A 90 -6.20 0.82 7.59
CA ILE A 90 -5.26 1.87 7.20
C ILE A 90 -5.87 3.27 7.42
N GLY A 91 -7.19 3.43 7.28
CA GLY A 91 -7.91 4.66 7.61
C GLY A 91 -7.78 5.05 9.09
N GLN A 92 -7.82 4.08 10.01
CA GLN A 92 -7.53 4.33 11.43
C GLN A 92 -6.07 4.73 11.65
N LEU A 93 -5.12 4.08 10.96
CA LEU A 93 -3.71 4.45 11.02
C LEU A 93 -3.47 5.85 10.44
N PHE A 94 -4.16 6.21 9.36
CA PHE A 94 -4.12 7.51 8.73
C PHE A 94 -4.58 8.60 9.70
N ALA A 95 -5.74 8.41 10.35
CA ALA A 95 -6.24 9.35 11.37
C ALA A 95 -5.23 9.54 12.51
N LYS A 96 -4.64 8.45 13.02
CA LYS A 96 -3.60 8.53 14.07
C LYS A 96 -2.34 9.28 13.60
N THR A 97 -1.92 9.04 12.36
CA THR A 97 -0.76 9.69 11.75
C THR A 97 -0.99 11.19 11.55
N ALA A 98 -2.22 11.58 11.21
CA ALA A 98 -2.60 12.98 11.03
C ALA A 98 -2.72 13.75 12.36
N LEU A 99 -3.17 13.08 13.43
CA LEU A 99 -3.49 13.73 14.71
C LEU A 99 -2.36 13.72 15.74
N TYR A 100 -1.46 12.73 15.67
CA TYR A 100 -0.46 12.51 16.72
C TYR A 100 0.98 12.51 16.18
N PRO A 101 1.97 12.82 17.03
CA PRO A 101 3.37 12.62 16.69
C PRO A 101 3.63 11.18 16.25
N ARG A 102 4.54 11.01 15.28
CA ARG A 102 4.88 9.71 14.67
C ARG A 102 5.12 8.58 15.67
N ARG A 103 5.81 8.86 16.79
CA ARG A 103 6.08 7.86 17.84
C ARG A 103 4.79 7.31 18.45
N THR A 104 3.81 8.17 18.71
CA THR A 104 2.50 7.80 19.25
C THR A 104 1.69 7.04 18.22
N ALA A 105 1.64 7.54 16.97
CA ALA A 105 0.96 6.87 15.86
C ALA A 105 1.48 5.44 15.63
N ILE A 106 2.80 5.24 15.69
CA ILE A 106 3.41 3.90 15.60
C ILE A 106 3.01 3.03 16.80
N LYS A 107 3.08 3.55 18.04
CA LYS A 107 2.75 2.77 19.24
C LYS A 107 1.30 2.25 19.16
N GLU A 108 0.35 3.14 18.94
CA GLU A 108 -1.07 2.79 18.86
C GLU A 108 -1.37 1.96 17.60
N GLY A 109 -0.69 2.23 16.49
CA GLY A 109 -0.81 1.43 15.27
C GLY A 109 -0.39 -0.02 15.47
N LYS A 110 0.66 -0.28 16.26
CA LYS A 110 1.06 -1.65 16.61
C LYS A 110 0.00 -2.37 17.44
N GLU A 111 -0.64 -1.68 18.37
CA GLU A 111 -1.72 -2.26 19.19
C GLU A 111 -2.91 -2.65 18.31
N LEU A 112 -3.28 -1.80 17.35
CA LEU A 112 -4.32 -2.09 16.36
C LEU A 112 -3.96 -3.30 15.48
N VAL A 113 -2.74 -3.32 14.91
CA VAL A 113 -2.26 -4.44 14.08
C VAL A 113 -2.22 -5.74 14.90
N ARG A 114 -1.77 -5.70 16.16
CA ARG A 114 -1.74 -6.86 17.04
C ARG A 114 -3.13 -7.45 17.30
N GLY A 115 -4.15 -6.60 17.48
CA GLY A 115 -5.52 -7.05 17.64
C GLY A 115 -6.09 -7.72 16.40
N LEU A 116 -5.74 -7.23 15.20
CA LEU A 116 -6.26 -7.76 13.94
C LEU A 116 -5.46 -8.96 13.40
N TYR A 117 -4.17 -9.06 13.72
CA TYR A 117 -3.23 -10.09 13.28
C TYR A 117 -2.47 -10.67 14.48
N PRO A 118 -3.16 -11.36 15.41
CA PRO A 118 -2.56 -11.89 16.64
C PRO A 118 -1.49 -12.95 16.39
N GLU A 119 -1.47 -13.57 15.21
CA GLU A 119 -0.48 -14.57 14.79
C GLU A 119 0.87 -13.97 14.38
N TYR A 120 0.95 -12.66 14.16
CA TYR A 120 2.20 -12.01 13.78
C TYR A 120 3.13 -11.86 14.98
N GLY A 121 4.39 -12.28 14.82
CA GLY A 121 5.45 -11.97 15.78
C GLY A 121 5.74 -10.46 15.84
N GLU A 122 6.24 -9.98 16.98
CA GLU A 122 6.46 -8.54 17.24
C GLU A 122 7.31 -7.84 16.17
N ALA A 123 8.35 -8.51 15.65
CA ALA A 123 9.17 -7.97 14.57
C ALA A 123 8.41 -7.80 13.25
N VAL A 124 7.41 -8.65 12.97
CA VAL A 124 6.52 -8.52 11.81
C VAL A 124 5.54 -7.37 12.04
N ILE A 125 4.92 -7.29 13.21
CA ILE A 125 4.01 -6.20 13.59
C ILE A 125 4.72 -4.85 13.46
N ASP A 126 5.92 -4.70 14.04
CA ASP A 126 6.69 -3.45 13.98
C ASP A 126 6.96 -3.01 12.54
N ARG A 127 7.43 -3.94 11.71
CA ARG A 127 7.77 -3.66 10.32
C ARG A 127 6.55 -3.31 9.47
N ARG A 128 5.46 -4.09 9.55
CA ARG A 128 4.22 -3.84 8.79
C ARG A 128 3.58 -2.53 9.24
N THR A 129 3.54 -2.25 10.54
CA THR A 129 3.01 -0.99 11.08
C THR A 129 3.80 0.22 10.57
N LYS A 130 5.13 0.20 10.67
CA LYS A 130 5.97 1.30 10.16
C LYS A 130 5.80 1.54 8.67
N CYS A 131 5.63 0.46 7.89
CA CYS A 131 5.34 0.54 6.46
C CYS A 131 4.01 1.27 6.19
N LEU A 132 2.92 0.86 6.86
CA LEU A 132 1.61 1.48 6.68
C LEU A 132 1.56 2.93 7.17
N ILE A 133 2.23 3.24 8.27
CA ILE A 133 2.39 4.63 8.74
C ILE A 133 3.16 5.46 7.70
N GLY A 134 4.23 4.93 7.11
CA GLY A 134 4.96 5.60 6.04
C GLY A 134 4.09 5.92 4.82
N TRP A 135 3.18 5.02 4.45
CA TRP A 135 2.20 5.31 3.40
C TRP A 135 1.25 6.44 3.79
N CYS A 136 0.79 6.47 5.04
CA CYS A 136 -0.06 7.55 5.54
C CYS A 136 0.68 8.89 5.53
N GLU A 137 1.95 8.92 5.94
CA GLU A 137 2.84 10.09 5.88
C GLU A 137 2.95 10.61 4.43
N GLU A 138 3.22 9.73 3.46
CA GLU A 138 3.28 10.09 2.02
C GLU A 138 1.97 10.73 1.52
N ILE A 139 0.80 10.23 1.94
CA ILE A 139 -0.50 10.77 1.54
C ILE A 139 -0.73 12.15 2.18
N ILE A 140 -0.45 12.30 3.48
CA ILE A 140 -0.61 13.56 4.21
C ILE A 140 0.27 14.65 3.59
N ASP A 141 1.52 14.32 3.27
CA ASP A 141 2.44 15.28 2.68
C ASP A 141 1.98 15.69 1.27
N TYR A 142 1.47 14.75 0.47
CA TYR A 142 0.83 15.09 -0.80
C TYR A 142 -0.33 16.08 -0.61
N MET A 143 -1.23 15.85 0.35
CA MET A 143 -2.35 16.76 0.61
C MET A 143 -1.90 18.17 1.00
N LYS A 144 -0.86 18.29 1.83
CA LYS A 144 -0.28 19.60 2.20
C LYS A 144 0.27 20.34 0.99
N THR A 145 0.94 19.65 0.06
CA THR A 145 1.48 20.31 -1.14
C THR A 145 0.39 20.84 -2.06
N GLN A 146 -0.74 20.14 -2.17
CA GLN A 146 -1.86 20.58 -3.01
C GLN A 146 -2.60 21.80 -2.42
N ASN A 147 -2.66 21.93 -1.10
CA ASN A 147 -3.30 23.09 -0.45
C ASN A 147 -2.45 24.37 -0.49
N ASN A 148 -1.16 24.25 -0.79
CA ASN A 148 -0.22 25.36 -0.91
C ASN A 148 0.05 25.77 -2.37
N SER A 149 -0.63 25.14 -3.34
CA SER A 149 -0.54 25.41 -4.78
C SER A 149 -1.80 26.11 -5.26
#